data_AF-A0A3D1U0N7-F1
#
_entry.id   AF-A0A3D1U0N7-F1
#
_cell.length_a   1.000
_cell.length_b   1.000
_cell.length_c   1.000
_cell.angle_alpha   90.00
_cell.angle_beta   90.00
_cell.angle_gamma   90.00
#
_symmetry.space_group_name_H-M   'P 1'
#
loop_
_entity.id
_entity.type
_entity.pdbx_description
1 polymer ?
#
loop_
_entity_poly.entity_id
_entity_poly.type
_entity_poly.pdbx_seq_one_letter_code
_entity_poly.pdbx_strand_id
1 'polypeptide(L)'
;MLNDEQSKVWIQLKVGDMITIVELINVAVNEEIPLSWGPSGIPGNPVEISRAVYRIVTAGNAMLNWETDLRFTQCSERFERIRTLMQNWTYSYINELTKIHTTISARLQDPNATGVIEIKLTFASPDNIEEINAELRKLRS
;
A
#
# COMPACT_ATOMS: atom_id res chain seq x y z
N MET A 1 -6.51 -3.37 -25.40
CA MET A 1 -7.53 -2.30 -25.24
C MET A 1 -8.79 -2.95 -24.72
N LEU A 2 -9.32 -2.44 -23.61
CA LEU A 2 -10.57 -2.91 -23.00
C LEU A 2 -11.77 -2.16 -23.61
N ASN A 3 -12.92 -2.83 -23.74
CA ASN A 3 -14.19 -2.14 -24.03
C ASN A 3 -14.76 -1.47 -22.76
N ASP A 4 -15.91 -0.78 -22.86
CA ASP A 4 -16.51 -0.05 -21.73
C ASP A 4 -16.81 -0.95 -20.51
N GLU A 5 -17.47 -2.08 -20.72
CA GLU A 5 -17.82 -3.00 -19.63
C GLU A 5 -16.57 -3.61 -18.99
N GLN A 6 -15.60 -3.99 -19.80
CA GLN A 6 -14.32 -4.51 -19.33
C GLN A 6 -13.53 -3.44 -18.57
N SER A 7 -13.52 -2.20 -19.03
CA SER A 7 -12.82 -1.08 -18.39
C SER A 7 -13.42 -0.76 -17.03
N LYS A 8 -14.76 -0.75 -16.94
CA LYS A 8 -15.50 -0.56 -15.68
C LYS A 8 -15.14 -1.63 -14.65
N VAL A 9 -15.24 -2.90 -15.03
CA VAL A 9 -14.92 -4.03 -14.14
C VAL A 9 -13.45 -3.97 -13.74
N TRP A 10 -12.55 -3.69 -14.67
CA TRP A 10 -11.12 -3.61 -14.39
C TRP A 10 -10.77 -2.48 -13.42
N ILE A 11 -11.35 -1.28 -13.56
CA ILE A 11 -11.14 -0.18 -12.60
C ILE A 11 -11.63 -0.57 -11.20
N GLN A 12 -12.80 -1.22 -11.11
CA GLN A 12 -13.32 -1.69 -9.81
C GLN A 12 -12.39 -2.71 -9.16
N LEU A 13 -11.88 -3.65 -9.94
CA LEU A 13 -10.88 -4.62 -9.47
C LEU A 13 -9.62 -3.90 -8.99
N LYS A 14 -9.13 -2.89 -9.71
CA LYS A 14 -7.94 -2.14 -9.30
C LYS A 14 -8.13 -1.37 -7.99
N VAL A 15 -9.30 -0.81 -7.74
CA VAL A 15 -9.59 -0.22 -6.43
C VAL A 15 -9.58 -1.29 -5.32
N GLY A 16 -10.19 -2.45 -5.58
CA GLY A 16 -10.19 -3.58 -4.64
C GLY A 16 -8.79 -4.15 -4.35
N ASP A 17 -7.95 -4.26 -5.39
CA ASP A 17 -6.54 -4.66 -5.29
C ASP A 17 -5.81 -3.74 -4.31
N MET A 18 -5.95 -2.42 -4.46
CA MET A 18 -5.27 -1.45 -3.61
C MET A 18 -5.69 -1.56 -2.13
N ILE A 19 -6.98 -1.72 -1.87
CA ILE A 19 -7.50 -1.94 -0.51
C ILE A 19 -6.87 -3.20 0.10
N THR A 20 -6.87 -4.30 -0.66
CA THR A 20 -6.29 -5.59 -0.21
C THR A 20 -4.80 -5.46 0.09
N ILE A 21 -4.06 -4.72 -0.74
CA ILE A 21 -2.62 -4.49 -0.54
C ILE A 21 -2.37 -3.68 0.74
N VAL A 22 -3.15 -2.63 0.99
CA VAL A 22 -3.05 -1.83 2.23
C VAL A 22 -3.41 -2.65 3.46
N GLU A 23 -4.43 -3.51 3.37
CA GLU A 23 -4.83 -4.39 4.46
C GLU A 23 -3.77 -5.46 4.77
N LEU A 24 -3.10 -6.00 3.75
CA LEU A 24 -1.95 -6.88 3.92
C LEU A 24 -0.81 -6.20 4.72
N ILE A 25 -0.53 -4.93 4.42
CA ILE A 25 0.46 -4.14 5.18
C ILE A 25 0.00 -3.95 6.61
N ASN A 26 -1.28 -3.60 6.82
CA ASN A 26 -1.84 -3.39 8.14
C ASN A 26 -1.67 -4.62 9.03
N VAL A 27 -2.01 -5.81 8.53
CA VAL A 27 -1.83 -7.08 9.26
C VAL A 27 -0.34 -7.34 9.54
N ALA A 28 0.53 -7.18 8.54
CA ALA A 28 1.96 -7.45 8.71
C ALA A 28 2.59 -6.53 9.77
N VAL A 29 2.24 -5.24 9.78
CA VAL A 29 2.82 -4.23 10.66
C VAL A 29 2.21 -4.25 12.07
N ASN A 30 0.89 -4.40 12.20
CA ASN A 30 0.21 -4.27 13.48
C ASN A 30 0.02 -5.59 14.22
N GLU A 31 0.09 -6.73 13.53
CA GLU A 31 -0.13 -8.04 14.14
C GLU A 31 1.15 -8.87 14.08
N GLU A 32 1.64 -9.18 12.87
CA GLU A 32 2.70 -10.17 12.70
C GLU A 32 4.07 -9.71 13.21
N ILE A 33 4.48 -8.47 12.89
CA ILE A 33 5.75 -7.91 13.39
C ILE A 33 5.77 -7.89 14.93
N PRO A 34 4.79 -7.28 15.64
CA PRO A 34 4.80 -7.27 17.10
C PRO A 34 4.77 -8.67 17.73
N LEU A 35 3.97 -9.59 17.19
CA LEU A 35 3.93 -10.98 17.66
C LEU A 35 5.28 -11.68 17.49
N SER A 36 5.98 -11.42 16.39
CA SER A 36 7.25 -12.06 16.07
C SER A 36 8.44 -11.61 16.93
N TRP A 37 8.39 -10.38 17.47
CA TRP A 37 9.43 -9.85 18.36
C TRP A 37 9.42 -10.46 19.76
N GLY A 38 8.32 -11.10 20.16
CA GLY A 38 8.18 -11.70 21.47
C GLY A 38 8.02 -10.69 22.61
N PRO A 39 7.76 -11.17 23.84
CA PRO A 39 7.62 -10.30 25.01
C PRO A 39 8.91 -9.57 25.37
N SER A 40 8.79 -8.45 26.09
CA SER A 40 9.95 -7.71 26.59
C SER A 40 10.90 -8.60 27.40
N GLY A 41 12.20 -8.57 27.06
CA GLY A 41 13.24 -9.39 27.69
C GLY A 41 13.33 -10.82 27.14
N ILE A 42 12.46 -11.23 26.22
CA ILE A 42 12.52 -12.52 25.54
C ILE A 42 12.91 -12.29 24.08
N PRO A 43 13.95 -12.96 23.56
CA PRO A 43 14.30 -12.86 22.15
C PRO A 43 13.13 -13.26 21.24
N GLY A 44 12.84 -12.44 20.24
CA GLY A 44 11.87 -12.76 19.20
C GLY A 44 12.31 -13.93 18.33
N ASN A 45 11.38 -14.44 17.52
CA ASN A 45 11.64 -15.55 16.60
C ASN A 45 12.12 -15.00 15.24
N PRO A 46 13.39 -15.24 14.84
CA PRO A 46 13.93 -14.71 13.59
C PRO A 46 13.17 -15.16 12.34
N VAL A 47 12.61 -16.38 12.36
CA VAL A 47 11.85 -16.95 11.23
C VAL A 47 10.53 -16.20 11.06
N GLU A 48 9.81 -15.96 12.15
CA GLU A 48 8.54 -15.21 12.11
C GLU A 48 8.76 -13.74 11.76
N ILE A 49 9.84 -13.12 12.27
CA ILE A 49 10.21 -11.75 11.90
C ILE A 49 10.48 -11.67 10.39
N SER A 50 11.29 -12.60 9.86
CA SER A 50 11.59 -12.64 8.44
C SER A 50 10.34 -12.85 7.59
N ARG A 51 9.41 -13.69 8.04
CA ARG A 51 8.13 -13.95 7.36
C ARG A 51 7.24 -12.71 7.31
N ALA A 52 7.12 -11.99 8.42
CA ALA A 52 6.33 -10.76 8.49
C ALA A 52 6.94 -9.66 7.58
N VAL A 53 8.27 -9.51 7.60
CA VAL A 53 8.99 -8.61 6.69
C VAL A 53 8.75 -9.00 5.22
N TYR A 54 8.77 -10.29 4.90
CA TYR A 54 8.53 -10.76 3.53
C TYR A 54 7.13 -10.43 3.02
N ARG A 55 6.12 -10.37 3.90
CA ARG A 55 4.76 -9.91 3.53
C ARG A 55 4.73 -8.42 3.21
N ILE A 56 5.46 -7.60 3.94
CA ILE A 56 5.62 -6.17 3.61
C ILE A 56 6.30 -6.02 2.23
N VAL A 57 7.35 -6.80 1.95
CA VAL A 57 8.01 -6.83 0.63
C VAL A 57 7.02 -7.26 -0.47
N THR A 58 6.22 -8.29 -0.20
CA THR A 58 5.19 -8.78 -1.13
C THR A 58 4.16 -7.69 -1.44
N ALA A 59 3.70 -6.96 -0.43
CA ALA A 59 2.79 -5.83 -0.60
C ALA A 59 3.42 -4.69 -1.41
N GLY A 60 4.68 -4.34 -1.12
CA GLY A 60 5.41 -3.33 -1.90
C GLY A 60 5.55 -3.70 -3.38
N ASN A 61 5.88 -4.95 -3.67
CA ASN A 61 5.92 -5.46 -5.05
C ASN A 61 4.53 -5.44 -5.71
N ALA A 62 3.47 -5.78 -4.96
CA ALA A 62 2.10 -5.71 -5.45
C ALA A 62 1.67 -4.28 -5.79
N MET A 63 2.08 -3.27 -5.00
CA MET A 63 1.88 -1.85 -5.33
C MET A 63 2.56 -1.49 -6.65
N LEU A 64 3.82 -1.88 -6.84
CA LEU A 64 4.55 -1.58 -8.09
C LEU A 64 3.91 -2.24 -9.32
N ASN A 65 3.46 -3.48 -9.18
CA ASN A 65 2.74 -4.18 -10.24
C ASN A 65 1.40 -3.50 -10.54
N TRP A 66 0.68 -3.07 -9.51
CA TRP A 66 -0.57 -2.34 -9.67
C TRP A 66 -0.39 -1.01 -10.43
N GLU A 67 0.67 -0.26 -10.11
CA GLU A 67 1.04 0.97 -10.82
C GLU A 67 1.40 0.71 -12.28
N THR A 68 2.12 -0.39 -12.52
CA THR A 68 2.50 -0.85 -13.86
C THR A 68 1.25 -1.19 -14.67
N ASP A 69 0.33 -1.97 -14.11
CA ASP A 69 -0.95 -2.30 -14.74
C ASP A 69 -1.73 -1.04 -15.10
N LEU A 70 -1.80 -0.08 -14.18
CA LEU A 70 -2.43 1.21 -14.46
C LEU A 70 -1.79 1.89 -15.64
N ARG A 71 -0.47 1.98 -15.72
CA ARG A 71 0.25 2.71 -16.78
C ARG A 71 0.09 2.09 -18.15
N PHE A 72 0.15 0.77 -18.24
CA PHE A 72 0.25 0.05 -19.51
C PHE A 72 -1.08 -0.55 -20.00
N THR A 73 -2.12 -0.59 -19.17
CA THR A 73 -3.45 -1.02 -19.62
C THR A 73 -4.18 0.13 -20.32
N GLN A 74 -4.63 -0.11 -21.56
CA GLN A 74 -5.49 0.83 -22.28
C GLN A 74 -6.96 0.54 -21.99
N CYS A 75 -7.64 1.50 -21.36
CA CYS A 75 -9.08 1.47 -21.17
C CYS A 75 -9.80 2.05 -22.39
N SER A 76 -11.13 1.93 -22.42
CA SER A 76 -11.90 2.69 -23.39
C SER A 76 -11.83 4.19 -23.08
N GLU A 77 -12.07 5.02 -24.09
CA GLU A 77 -11.90 6.48 -24.02
C GLU A 77 -12.62 7.12 -22.82
N ARG A 78 -13.81 6.61 -22.49
CA ARG A 78 -14.64 7.08 -21.36
C ARG A 78 -14.01 6.84 -19.99
N PHE A 79 -13.19 5.80 -19.85
CA PHE A 79 -12.57 5.41 -18.58
C PHE A 79 -11.10 5.82 -18.49
N GLU A 80 -10.52 6.29 -19.58
CA GLU A 80 -9.10 6.63 -19.68
C GLU A 80 -8.70 7.75 -18.71
N ARG A 81 -9.60 8.72 -18.49
CA ARG A 81 -9.39 9.79 -17.50
C ARG A 81 -9.32 9.24 -16.08
N ILE A 82 -10.22 8.32 -15.72
CA ILE A 82 -10.25 7.70 -14.37
C ILE A 82 -8.97 6.90 -14.16
N ARG A 83 -8.58 6.05 -15.12
CA ARG A 83 -7.31 5.30 -15.09
C ARG A 83 -6.13 6.24 -14.85
N THR A 84 -6.06 7.34 -15.58
CA THR A 84 -4.97 8.32 -15.46
C THR A 84 -4.94 8.98 -14.08
N LEU A 85 -6.10 9.32 -13.53
CA LEU A 85 -6.19 9.88 -12.17
C LEU A 85 -5.71 8.88 -11.11
N MET A 86 -5.94 7.58 -11.30
CA MET A 86 -5.48 6.58 -10.34
C MET A 86 -3.95 6.37 -10.33
N GLN A 87 -3.22 6.88 -11.33
CA GLN A 87 -1.76 6.76 -11.38
C GLN A 87 -1.09 7.54 -10.25
N ASN A 88 0.09 7.05 -9.83
CA ASN A 88 0.91 7.60 -8.75
C ASN A 88 0.33 7.47 -7.34
N TRP A 89 -0.82 6.83 -7.14
CA TRP A 89 -1.33 6.53 -5.79
C TRP A 89 -0.31 5.75 -4.96
N THR A 90 0.46 4.87 -5.62
CA THR A 90 1.45 4.02 -4.96
C THR A 90 2.65 4.79 -4.43
N TYR A 91 2.96 5.96 -4.97
CA TYR A 91 4.13 6.74 -4.57
C TYR A 91 4.05 7.18 -3.10
N SER A 92 2.90 7.73 -2.68
CA SER A 92 2.71 8.16 -1.29
C SER A 92 2.75 6.97 -0.34
N TYR A 93 2.15 5.84 -0.71
CA TYR A 93 2.12 4.63 0.12
C TYR A 93 3.49 3.97 0.29
N ILE A 94 4.29 3.90 -0.78
CA ILE A 94 5.66 3.41 -0.71
C ILE A 94 6.51 4.33 0.18
N ASN A 95 6.36 5.65 0.05
CA ASN A 95 7.05 6.61 0.92
C ASN A 95 6.69 6.39 2.40
N GLU A 96 5.42 6.12 2.73
CA GLU A 96 5.03 5.77 4.09
C GLU A 96 5.72 4.49 4.58
N LEU A 97 5.79 3.44 3.75
CA LEU A 97 6.48 2.20 4.11
C LEU A 97 7.97 2.41 4.41
N THR A 98 8.64 3.35 3.73
CA THR A 98 10.06 3.64 4.00
C THR A 98 10.31 4.14 5.43
N LYS A 99 9.29 4.71 6.09
CA LYS A 99 9.38 5.17 7.48
C LYS A 99 9.69 4.03 8.46
N ILE A 100 9.22 2.81 8.17
CA ILE A 100 9.53 1.63 9.00
C ILE A 100 11.05 1.46 9.09
N HIS A 101 11.71 1.40 7.94
CA HIS A 101 13.16 1.22 7.89
C HIS A 101 13.90 2.40 8.52
N THR A 102 13.54 3.64 8.20
CA THR A 102 14.25 4.82 8.72
C THR A 102 14.10 4.95 10.23
N THR A 103 12.91 4.71 10.79
CA THR A 103 12.68 4.79 12.24
C THR A 103 13.39 3.67 12.99
N ILE A 104 13.34 2.42 12.51
CA ILE A 104 14.03 1.30 13.16
C ILE A 104 15.55 1.51 13.10
N SER A 105 16.09 1.82 11.92
CA SER A 105 17.54 2.01 11.74
C SER A 105 18.07 3.16 12.60
N ALA A 106 17.35 4.29 12.65
CA ALA A 106 17.73 5.42 13.49
C ALA A 106 17.76 5.03 14.98
N ARG A 107 16.83 4.18 15.45
CA ARG A 107 16.84 3.72 16.84
C ARG A 107 18.00 2.79 17.14
N LEU A 108 18.24 1.80 16.27
CA LEU A 108 19.30 0.82 16.49
C LEU A 108 20.70 1.45 16.51
N GLN A 109 20.86 2.62 15.89
CA GLN A 109 22.10 3.39 15.88
C GLN A 109 22.27 4.32 17.09
N ASP A 110 21.22 4.55 17.89
CA ASP A 110 21.27 5.39 19.07
C ASP A 110 21.70 4.57 20.31
N PRO A 111 22.92 4.75 20.83
CA PRO A 111 23.41 3.98 21.99
C PRO A 111 22.65 4.30 23.29
N ASN A 112 21.89 5.40 23.33
CA ASN A 112 21.06 5.77 24.48
C ASN A 112 19.60 5.31 24.33
N ALA A 113 19.32 4.48 23.32
CA ALA A 113 17.98 4.03 23.03
C ALA A 113 17.40 3.14 24.12
N THR A 114 16.36 3.63 24.81
CA THR A 114 15.57 2.89 25.81
C THR A 114 14.07 3.07 25.58
N GLY A 115 13.25 2.11 26.03
CA GLY A 115 11.78 2.22 25.99
C GLY A 115 11.12 1.77 24.69
N VAL A 116 9.86 2.17 24.51
CA VAL A 116 8.97 1.77 23.40
C VAL A 116 9.07 2.76 22.25
N ILE A 117 9.06 2.26 21.02
CA ILE A 117 9.02 3.06 19.79
C ILE A 117 7.65 2.90 19.17
N GLU A 118 6.99 4.02 18.88
CA GLU A 118 5.76 4.03 18.11
C GLU A 118 6.08 4.42 16.66
N ILE A 119 5.76 3.54 15.71
CA ILE A 119 5.88 3.81 14.27
C ILE A 119 4.47 4.01 13.73
N LYS A 120 4.12 5.25 13.37
CA LYS A 120 2.83 5.58 12.80
C LYS A 120 2.93 5.68 11.27
N LEU A 121 2.26 4.75 10.58
CA LEU A 121 2.10 4.77 9.13
C LEU A 121 0.72 5.33 8.80
N THR A 122 0.61 6.19 7.77
CA THR A 122 -0.67 6.79 7.38
C THR A 122 -0.93 6.58 5.89
N PHE A 123 -1.82 5.64 5.56
CA PHE A 123 -2.31 5.43 4.20
C PHE A 123 -3.54 6.30 3.96
N ALA A 124 -3.32 7.56 3.59
CA ALA A 124 -4.41 8.49 3.32
C ALA A 124 -5.14 8.16 2.01
N SER A 125 -6.41 8.57 1.92
CA SER A 125 -7.10 8.61 0.64
C SER A 125 -6.31 9.48 -0.35
N PRO A 126 -6.25 9.12 -1.63
CA PRO A 126 -5.58 9.93 -2.65
C PRO A 126 -6.20 11.33 -2.77
N ASP A 127 -5.37 12.36 -2.96
CA ASP A 127 -5.80 13.76 -2.99
C ASP A 127 -6.83 14.06 -4.09
N ASN A 128 -6.84 13.26 -5.15
CA ASN A 128 -7.71 13.44 -6.31
C ASN A 128 -8.98 12.57 -6.28
N ILE A 129 -9.37 12.06 -5.11
CA ILE A 129 -10.57 11.21 -4.98
C ILE A 129 -11.85 11.93 -5.41
N GLU A 130 -11.95 13.23 -5.16
CA GLU A 130 -13.10 14.04 -5.58
C GLU A 130 -13.19 14.19 -7.11
N GLU A 131 -12.04 14.31 -7.78
CA GLU A 131 -12.00 14.34 -9.25
C GLU A 131 -12.46 13.00 -9.84
N ILE A 132 -12.01 11.88 -9.25
CA ILE A 132 -12.43 10.54 -9.68
C ILE A 132 -13.93 10.35 -9.48
N ASN A 133 -14.47 10.80 -8.34
CA ASN A 133 -15.90 10.76 -8.06
C ASN A 133 -16.70 11.59 -9.07
N ALA A 134 -16.18 12.75 -9.49
CA ALA A 134 -16.80 13.57 -10.51
C ALA A 134 -16.83 12.87 -11.88
N GLU A 135 -15.73 12.24 -12.29
CA GLU A 135 -15.67 11.46 -13.54
C GLU A 135 -16.61 10.24 -13.50
N LEU A 136 -16.67 9.52 -12.40
CA LEU A 136 -17.60 8.39 -12.23
C LEU A 136 -19.07 8.82 -12.35
N ARG A 137 -19.42 10.03 -11.90
CA ARG A 137 -20.79 10.58 -12.06
C ARG A 137 -21.14 10.85 -13.52
N LYS A 138 -20.20 11.36 -14.32
CA LYS A 138 -20.39 11.60 -15.77
C LYS A 138 -20.63 10.31 -16.55
N LEU A 139 -20.16 9.17 -16.04
CA LEU A 139 -20.36 7.87 -16.68
C LEU A 139 -21.73 7.24 -16.37
N ARG A 140 -22.45 7.76 -15.37
CA ARG A 140 -23.79 7.32 -14.99
C ARG A 140 -24.92 8.08 -15.70
N SER A 141 -24.64 9.27 -16.23
CA SER A 141 -25.54 10.08 -17.05
C SER A 141 -25.47 9.67 -18.52
#